data_AF-A0A321LPX3-F1
#
_entry.id   AF-A0A321LPX3-F1
#
_cell.length_a   1.000
_cell.length_b   1.000
_cell.length_c   1.000
_cell.angle_alpha   90.00
_cell.angle_beta   90.00
_cell.angle_gamma   90.00
#
_symmetry.space_group_name_H-M   'P 1'
#
loop_
_entity.id
_entity.type
_entity.pdbx_description
1 polymer ?
#
loop_
_entity_poly.entity_id
_entity_poly.type
_entity_poly.pdbx_seq_one_letter_code
_entity_poly.pdbx_strand_id
1 'polypeptide(L)'
;MADIKRTHSLQEREVADFPEVKNKIVDGIELSSDPDYFGITISFQDNTTFTLIIEPCVATFPVLTRWENGEEKTIKKYKSVRSIVPRT
;
A
#
# COMPACT_ATOMS: atom_id res chain seq x y z
N MET A 1 -6.77 3.74 -36.85
CA MET A 1 -6.64 4.63 -35.69
C MET A 1 -7.05 3.82 -34.46
N ALA A 2 -6.13 3.53 -33.55
CA ALA A 2 -6.40 2.69 -32.39
C ALA A 2 -6.74 3.57 -31.18
N ASP A 3 -7.91 3.32 -30.60
CA ASP A 3 -8.47 4.04 -29.46
C ASP A 3 -7.66 3.72 -28.19
N ILE A 4 -7.01 4.73 -27.62
CA ILE A 4 -6.23 4.60 -26.38
C ILE A 4 -7.24 4.56 -25.23
N LYS A 5 -7.68 3.36 -24.85
CA LYS A 5 -8.44 3.16 -23.61
C LYS A 5 -7.57 3.54 -22.41
N ARG A 6 -7.74 4.78 -21.94
CA ARG A 6 -7.22 5.22 -20.64
C ARG A 6 -7.77 4.28 -19.56
N THR A 7 -6.92 3.44 -19.01
CA THR A 7 -7.21 2.71 -17.78
C THR A 7 -7.11 3.73 -16.64
N HIS A 8 -8.19 4.46 -16.39
CA HIS A 8 -8.30 5.22 -15.15
C HIS A 8 -8.29 4.21 -14.02
N SER A 9 -7.19 4.13 -13.27
CA SER A 9 -7.18 3.46 -11.97
C SER A 9 -8.23 4.17 -11.11
N LEU A 10 -9.35 3.53 -10.84
CA LEU A 10 -10.28 3.96 -9.81
C LEU A 10 -9.46 4.05 -8.51
N GLN A 11 -9.25 5.26 -8.01
CA GLN A 11 -8.77 5.43 -6.64
C GLN A 11 -9.92 4.98 -5.74
N GLU A 12 -9.88 3.73 -5.30
CA GLU A 12 -10.74 3.22 -4.25
C GLU A 12 -10.38 3.98 -2.97
N ARG A 13 -11.15 5.02 -2.66
CA ARG A 13 -11.08 5.73 -1.39
C ARG A 13 -12.07 5.05 -0.46
N GLU A 14 -11.55 4.36 0.54
CA GLU A 14 -12.35 3.84 1.64
C GLU A 14 -12.15 4.73 2.86
N VAL A 15 -13.25 5.13 3.49
CA VAL A 15 -13.25 5.85 4.77
C VAL A 15 -13.73 4.86 5.82
N ALA A 16 -12.87 4.57 6.79
CA ALA A 16 -13.23 3.77 7.95
C ALA A 16 -13.62 4.71 9.11
N ASP A 17 -14.79 4.46 9.71
CA ASP A 17 -15.24 5.18 10.88
C ASP A 17 -14.77 4.47 12.15
N PHE A 18 -14.15 5.23 13.05
CA PHE A 18 -13.71 4.78 14.37
C PHE A 18 -14.39 5.63 15.44
N PRO A 19 -15.61 5.27 15.89
CA PRO A 19 -16.35 6.04 16.89
C PRO A 19 -15.56 6.28 18.18
N GLU A 20 -14.68 5.35 18.54
CA GLU A 20 -13.87 5.36 19.75
C GLU A 20 -12.79 6.44 19.76
N VAL A 21 -12.46 7.07 18.63
CA VAL A 21 -11.49 8.18 18.58
C VAL A 21 -12.15 9.55 18.44
N LYS A 22 -13.48 9.60 18.30
CA LYS A 22 -14.21 10.83 18.05
C LYS A 22 -14.16 11.78 19.25
N ASN A 23 -13.93 13.06 18.97
CA ASN A 23 -13.85 14.14 19.97
C ASN A 23 -12.77 13.94 21.04
N LYS A 24 -11.74 13.14 20.78
CA LYS A 24 -10.61 12.97 21.68
C LYS A 24 -9.52 14.01 21.44
N ILE A 25 -8.82 14.37 22.51
CA ILE A 25 -7.66 15.28 22.46
C ILE A 25 -6.41 14.42 22.37
N VAL A 26 -5.61 14.65 21.31
CA VAL A 26 -4.32 13.98 21.12
C VAL A 26 -3.37 14.46 22.21
N ASP A 27 -2.75 13.50 22.89
CA ASP A 27 -1.67 13.71 23.84
C ASP A 27 -0.30 13.59 23.15
N GLY A 28 -0.14 12.60 22.28
CA GLY A 28 1.11 12.35 21.57
C GLY A 28 0.93 11.55 20.29
N ILE A 29 1.92 11.66 19.40
CA ILE A 29 2.02 10.85 18.17
C ILE A 29 3.40 10.21 18.16
N GLU A 30 3.41 8.88 18.02
CA GLU A 30 4.62 8.08 17.90
C GLU A 30 4.71 7.47 16.49
N LEU A 31 5.93 7.48 15.94
CA LEU A 31 6.26 6.83 14.67
C LEU A 31 7.25 5.69 14.96
N SER A 32 6.91 4.47 14.56
CA SER A 32 7.79 3.31 14.67
C SER A 32 8.16 2.74 13.31
N SER A 33 9.35 2.18 13.22
CA SER A 33 9.87 1.51 12.03
C SER A 33 10.45 0.17 12.46
N ASP A 34 9.71 -0.90 12.19
CA ASP A 34 10.15 -2.27 12.40
C ASP A 34 10.59 -2.89 11.05
N PRO A 35 11.38 -3.98 11.05
CA PRO A 35 11.81 -4.61 9.80
C PRO A 35 10.66 -5.02 8.88
N ASP A 36 9.49 -5.31 9.47
CA ASP A 36 8.34 -5.88 8.77
C ASP A 36 7.21 -4.87 8.51
N TYR A 37 7.14 -3.76 9.26
CA TYR A 37 6.07 -2.76 9.14
C TYR A 37 6.48 -1.38 9.68
N PHE A 38 5.71 -0.36 9.32
CA PHE A 38 5.77 0.96 9.95
C PHE A 38 4.51 1.21 10.78
N GLY A 39 4.67 1.87 11.92
CA GLY A 39 3.56 2.16 12.83
C GLY A 39 3.36 3.67 13.03
N ILE A 40 2.09 4.07 13.13
CA ILE A 40 1.69 5.39 13.64
C ILE A 40 0.76 5.14 14.82
N THR A 41 1.18 5.52 16.02
CA THR A 41 0.33 5.43 17.22
C THR A 41 -0.04 6.82 17.70
N ILE A 42 -1.34 7.06 17.83
CA ILE A 42 -1.91 8.29 18.36
C ILE A 42 -2.39 8.00 19.77
N SER A 43 -1.78 8.64 20.76
CA SER A 43 -2.19 8.56 22.16
C SER A 43 -3.11 9.73 22.48
N PHE A 44 -4.16 9.49 23.26
CA PHE A 44 -5.12 10.49 23.69
C PHE A 44 -5.02 10.77 25.19
N GLN A 45 -5.43 11.96 25.62
CA GLN A 45 -5.36 12.38 27.02
C GLN A 45 -6.25 11.54 27.98
N ASP A 46 -7.18 10.76 27.44
CA ASP A 46 -8.00 9.81 28.20
C ASP A 46 -7.31 8.45 28.41
N ASN A 47 -6.02 8.35 28.09
CA ASN A 47 -5.19 7.13 28.16
C ASN A 47 -5.60 6.02 27.18
N THR A 48 -6.29 6.36 26.10
CA THR A 48 -6.54 5.44 24.97
C THR A 48 -5.55 5.68 23.83
N THR A 49 -5.40 4.69 22.95
CA THR A 49 -4.50 4.77 21.79
C THR A 49 -5.20 4.29 20.52
N PHE A 50 -4.82 4.88 19.38
CA PHE A 50 -5.22 4.45 18.05
C PHE A 50 -3.98 4.19 17.19
N THR A 51 -3.82 2.98 16.69
CA THR A 51 -2.62 2.54 15.98
C THR A 51 -2.94 2.20 14.53
N LEU A 52 -2.15 2.75 13.62
CA LEU A 52 -2.14 2.43 12.20
C LEU A 52 -0.89 1.62 11.89
N ILE A 53 -1.06 0.46 11.27
CA ILE A 53 0.04 -0.40 10.80
C ILE A 53 0.10 -0.28 9.28
N ILE A 54 1.28 0.05 8.77
CA ILE A 54 1.58 0.18 7.34
C ILE A 54 2.50 -0.97 6.96
N GLU A 55 1.96 -1.93 6.23
CA GLU A 55 2.69 -3.10 5.78
C GLU A 55 3.11 -2.93 4.31
N PRO A 56 4.42 -2.88 4.00
CA PRO A 56 4.87 -2.79 2.62
C PRO A 56 4.57 -4.08 1.84
N CYS A 57 3.95 -3.95 0.67
CA CYS A 57 3.77 -5.06 -0.26
C CYS A 57 4.79 -4.99 -1.40
N VAL A 58 5.49 -6.09 -1.67
CA VAL A 58 6.36 -6.24 -2.84
C VAL A 58 5.59 -6.97 -3.93
N ALA A 59 5.54 -6.41 -5.13
CA ALA A 59 4.97 -7.08 -6.30
C ALA A 59 6.02 -7.20 -7.39
N THR A 60 6.20 -8.42 -7.90
CA THR A 60 7.04 -8.69 -9.08
C THR A 60 6.14 -8.95 -10.29
N PHE A 61 6.55 -8.41 -11.44
CA PHE A 61 5.83 -8.52 -12.72
C PHE A 61 6.78 -9.16 -13.73
N PRO A 62 6.92 -10.50 -13.73
CA PRO A 62 7.88 -11.15 -14.58
C PRO A 62 7.46 -10.94 -16.04
N VAL A 63 8.40 -10.46 -16.85
CA VAL A 63 8.24 -10.28 -18.28
C VAL A 63 9.37 -11.01 -19.00
N LEU A 64 9.01 -11.80 -20.01
CA LEU A 64 9.98 -12.34 -20.96
C LEU A 64 10.10 -11.34 -22.09
N THR A 65 11.31 -10.80 -22.30
CA THR A 65 11.59 -9.85 -23.36
C THR A 65 12.67 -10.37 -24.30
N ARG A 66 12.58 -9.98 -25.56
CA ARG A 66 13.63 -10.17 -26.56
C ARG A 66 14.34 -8.84 -26.71
N TRP A 67 15.64 -8.84 -26.50
CA TRP A 67 16.51 -7.71 -26.70
C TRP A 67 17.26 -7.89 -28.02
N GLU A 68 16.91 -7.10 -29.03
CA GLU A 68 17.61 -7.04 -30.31
C GLU A 68 17.82 -5.56 -30.65
N ASN A 69 19.04 -5.17 -31.02
CA ASN A 69 19.39 -3.82 -31.48
C ASN A 69 19.07 -2.68 -30.49
N GLY A 70 19.19 -2.94 -29.19
CA GLY A 70 18.97 -1.92 -28.15
C GLY A 70 17.50 -1.57 -27.88
N GLU A 71 16.57 -2.26 -28.55
CA GLU A 71 15.14 -2.17 -28.25
C GLU A 71 14.64 -3.41 -27.53
N GLU A 72 13.87 -3.18 -26.46
CA GLU A 72 13.22 -4.24 -25.69
C GLU A 72 11.84 -4.55 -26.26
N LYS A 73 11.62 -5.80 -26.68
CA LYS A 73 10.30 -6.28 -27.09
C LYS A 73 9.78 -7.30 -26.10
N THR A 74 8.69 -6.98 -25.40
CA THR A 74 8.00 -7.95 -24.53
C THR A 74 7.36 -9.07 -25.34
N ILE A 75 7.75 -10.30 -25.05
CA ILE A 75 7.23 -11.54 -25.65
C ILE A 75 6.06 -12.06 -24.83
N LYS A 76 6.17 -12.05 -23.49
CA LYS A 76 5.17 -12.62 -22.59
C LYS A 76 5.19 -11.94 -21.23
N LYS A 77 4.01 -11.71 -20.65
CA LYS A 77 3.84 -11.29 -19.25
C LYS A 77 3.35 -12.48 -18.43
N TYR A 78 3.95 -12.71 -17.27
CA TYR A 78 3.53 -13.75 -16.35
C TYR A 78 2.61 -13.17 -15.27
N LYS A 79 1.92 -14.07 -14.54
CA LYS A 79 1.15 -13.67 -13.37
C LYS A 79 2.07 -12.97 -12.37
N SER A 80 1.63 -11.83 -11.85
CA SER A 80 2.39 -11.13 -10.82
C SER A 80 2.46 -11.96 -9.54
N VAL A 81 3.63 -11.95 -8.90
CA VAL A 81 3.82 -12.53 -7.58
C VAL A 81 3.86 -11.39 -6.59
N ARG A 82 2.97 -11.43 -5.61
CA ARG A 82 2.89 -10.43 -4.54
C ARG A 82 3.42 -11.05 -3.25
N SER A 83 4.06 -10.25 -2.40
CA SER A 83 4.38 -10.67 -1.04
C SER A 83 3.09 -11.04 -0.31
N ILE A 84 3.20 -12.05 0.56
CA ILE A 84 2.13 -12.35 1.51
C ILE A 84 2.25 -11.30 2.60
N VAL A 85 1.26 -10.42 2.67
CA VAL A 85 1.12 -9.48 3.78
C VAL A 85 0.19 -10.14 4.80
N PRO A 86 0.67 -10.49 6.01
CA PRO A 86 -0.18 -11.06 7.04
C PRO A 86 -1.30 -10.08 7.35
N ARG A 87 -2.56 -10.51 7.29
CA ARG A 87 -3.64 -9.68 7.82
C ARG A 87 -3.66 -9.88 9.32
N THR A 88 -3.13 -8.91 10.05
CA THR A 88 -3.25 -8.85 11.50
C THR A 88 -4.70 -8.56 11.89
#